data_AF-A0A9E6VLH6-F1
#
_entry.id   AF-A0A9E6VLH6-F1
#
_cell.length_a   1.000
_cell.length_b   1.000
_cell.length_c   1.000
_cell.angle_alpha   90.00
_cell.angle_beta   90.00
_cell.angle_gamma   90.00
#
_symmetry.space_group_name_H-M   'P 1'
#
loop_
_entity.id
_entity.type
_entity.pdbx_description
1 polymer ?
#
loop_
_entity_poly.entity_id
_entity_poly.type
_entity_poly.pdbx_seq_one_letter_code
_entity_poly.pdbx_strand_id
1 'polypeptide(L)'
;MSRRFFLLVVLFLSPSLAMAGKNDAEWNPPARFDHAYTGQLTVRYLPQKKVVTACAKLFAEYKVATKSSFTQRGCSAITNKTSCTVIVIDKTFGLATPKAVLRHEIGHCNGWSASHPD
;
A
#
# COMPACT_ATOMS: atom_id res chain seq x y z
N MET A 1 -64.01 7.58 -7.68
CA MET A 1 -62.81 8.43 -7.48
C MET A 1 -61.62 7.53 -7.13
N SER A 2 -60.56 7.57 -7.95
CA SER A 2 -59.41 6.65 -7.95
C SER A 2 -58.55 6.70 -6.69
N ARG A 3 -58.26 5.52 -6.11
CA ARG A 3 -57.15 5.32 -5.15
C ARG A 3 -55.83 5.31 -5.92
N ARG A 4 -54.97 6.31 -5.67
CA ARG A 4 -53.60 6.34 -6.18
C ARG A 4 -52.70 5.57 -5.23
N PHE A 5 -52.22 4.39 -5.66
CA PHE A 5 -51.13 3.68 -5.00
C PHE A 5 -49.82 4.41 -5.32
N PHE A 6 -49.18 4.99 -4.31
CA PHE A 6 -47.80 5.49 -4.42
C PHE A 6 -46.85 4.30 -4.22
N LEU A 7 -46.25 3.83 -5.30
CA LEU A 7 -45.13 2.90 -5.28
C LEU A 7 -43.86 3.67 -4.90
N LEU A 8 -43.42 3.53 -3.66
CA LEU A 8 -42.12 4.01 -3.18
C LEU A 8 -41.05 3.01 -3.67
N VAL A 9 -40.35 3.35 -4.75
CA VAL A 9 -39.17 2.62 -5.22
C VAL A 9 -37.98 3.06 -4.37
N VAL A 10 -37.56 2.22 -3.44
CA VAL A 10 -36.31 2.42 -2.68
C VAL A 10 -35.15 1.87 -3.52
N LEU A 11 -34.44 2.78 -4.21
CA LEU A 11 -33.18 2.46 -4.88
C LEU A 11 -32.09 2.26 -3.82
N PHE A 12 -31.78 1.01 -3.50
CA PHE A 12 -30.58 0.65 -2.75
C PHE A 12 -29.35 0.90 -3.64
N LEU A 13 -28.77 2.09 -3.52
CA LEU A 13 -27.42 2.38 -3.99
C LEU A 13 -26.44 1.65 -3.08
N SER A 14 -26.14 0.38 -3.41
CA SER A 14 -25.02 -0.34 -2.82
C SER A 14 -23.74 0.39 -3.23
N PRO A 15 -22.94 0.95 -2.31
CA PRO A 15 -21.63 1.46 -2.67
C PRO A 15 -20.78 0.26 -3.09
N SER A 16 -20.53 0.11 -4.39
CA SER A 16 -19.48 -0.77 -4.88
C SER A 16 -18.20 -0.38 -4.16
N LEU A 17 -17.68 -1.27 -3.30
CA LEU A 17 -16.35 -1.11 -2.71
C LEU A 17 -15.36 -1.10 -3.89
N ALA A 18 -14.95 0.08 -4.32
CA ALA A 18 -13.92 0.24 -5.33
C ALA A 18 -12.63 -0.32 -4.74
N MET A 19 -12.23 -1.50 -5.21
CA MET A 19 -10.94 -2.09 -4.86
C MET A 19 -9.87 -1.42 -5.72
N ALA A 20 -9.05 -0.58 -5.10
CA ALA A 20 -7.87 -0.02 -5.73
C ALA A 20 -6.90 -1.18 -6.05
N GLY A 21 -6.54 -1.35 -7.31
CA GLY A 21 -5.56 -2.31 -7.79
C GLY A 21 -4.16 -1.71 -7.89
N LYS A 22 -3.18 -2.55 -8.23
CA LYS A 22 -1.73 -2.23 -8.30
C LYS A 22 -1.34 -0.97 -9.11
N ASN A 23 -2.20 -0.54 -10.03
CA ASN A 23 -2.00 0.62 -10.89
C ASN A 23 -2.68 1.89 -10.36
N ASP A 24 -3.47 1.79 -9.30
CA ASP A 24 -4.14 2.93 -8.68
C ASP A 24 -3.18 3.70 -7.79
N ALA A 25 -3.36 5.03 -7.78
CA ALA A 25 -2.60 5.94 -6.93
C ALA A 25 -2.71 5.61 -5.44
N GLU A 26 -3.77 4.90 -5.05
CA GLU A 26 -4.16 4.58 -3.68
C GLU A 26 -4.25 3.06 -3.44
N TRP A 27 -3.43 2.25 -4.13
CA TRP A 27 -3.29 0.84 -3.78
C TRP A 27 -2.70 0.67 -2.39
N ASN A 28 -3.58 0.54 -1.40
CA ASN A 28 -3.25 0.51 0.02
C ASN A 28 -3.67 -0.82 0.66
N PRO A 29 -3.05 -1.19 1.79
CA PRO A 29 -3.40 -2.38 2.55
C PRO A 29 -4.88 -2.41 2.98
N PRO A 30 -5.46 -3.61 3.19
CA PRO A 30 -6.69 -3.78 3.94
C PRO A 30 -6.61 -3.13 5.34
N ALA A 31 -7.75 -2.67 5.86
CA ALA A 31 -7.84 -1.93 7.13
C ALA A 31 -7.10 -2.59 8.32
N ARG A 32 -7.07 -3.92 8.36
CA ARG A 32 -6.38 -4.70 9.41
C ARG A 32 -4.85 -4.54 9.43
N PHE A 33 -4.24 -4.08 8.34
CA PHE A 33 -2.81 -3.77 8.24
C PHE A 33 -2.55 -2.28 8.03
N ASP A 34 -3.59 -1.49 7.80
CA ASP A 34 -3.54 -0.07 7.53
C ASP A 34 -3.63 0.76 8.81
N HIS A 35 -2.62 0.62 9.66
CA HIS A 35 -2.49 1.36 10.91
C HIS A 35 -1.03 1.76 11.15
N ALA A 36 -0.80 2.63 12.13
CA ALA A 36 0.57 2.97 12.50
C ALA A 36 1.36 1.71 12.91
N TYR A 37 2.60 1.60 12.45
CA TYR A 37 3.52 0.57 12.93
C TYR A 37 3.90 0.90 14.38
N THR A 38 3.80 -0.08 15.28
CA THR A 38 4.04 0.12 16.72
C THR A 38 5.51 0.04 17.11
N GLY A 39 6.36 -0.47 16.21
CA GLY A 39 7.81 -0.54 16.39
C GLY A 39 8.55 0.69 15.87
N GLN A 40 9.88 0.58 15.79
CA GLN A 40 10.73 1.62 15.23
C GLN A 40 10.67 1.59 13.68
N LEU A 41 10.21 2.68 13.08
CA LEU A 41 10.27 2.89 11.63
C LEU A 41 11.52 3.69 11.24
N THR A 42 12.30 3.16 10.31
CA THR A 42 13.33 3.93 9.60
C THR A 42 12.86 4.18 8.17
N VAL A 43 12.54 5.42 7.84
CA VAL A 43 12.00 5.78 6.51
C VAL A 43 13.06 6.54 5.70
N ARG A 44 13.28 6.10 4.46
CA ARG A 44 14.23 6.71 3.52
C ARG A 44 13.52 7.12 2.24
N TYR A 45 13.46 8.42 1.98
CA TYR A 45 12.97 8.95 0.71
C TYR A 45 14.12 9.04 -0.30
N LEU A 46 13.94 8.47 -1.49
CA LEU A 46 14.96 8.40 -2.53
C LEU A 46 14.37 8.77 -3.91
N PRO A 47 15.18 9.33 -4.82
CA PRO A 47 14.80 9.45 -6.22
C PRO A 47 14.45 8.09 -6.83
N GLN A 48 13.42 8.01 -7.69
CA GLN A 48 12.97 6.77 -8.35
C GLN A 48 14.14 5.95 -8.93
N LYS A 49 15.12 6.60 -9.56
CA LYS A 49 16.32 5.96 -10.13
C LYS A 49 17.18 5.18 -9.12
N LYS A 50 17.05 5.47 -7.83
CA LYS A 50 17.78 4.81 -6.72
C LYS A 50 16.92 3.78 -5.97
N VAL A 51 15.59 3.87 -6.05
CA VAL A 51 14.66 3.01 -5.29
C VAL A 51 14.89 1.54 -5.60
N VAL A 52 14.92 1.17 -6.88
CA VAL A 52 15.06 -0.24 -7.30
C VAL A 52 16.32 -0.89 -6.72
N THR A 53 17.48 -0.25 -6.89
CA THR A 53 18.75 -0.77 -6.36
C THR A 53 18.78 -0.78 -4.83
N ALA A 54 18.20 0.23 -4.18
CA ALA A 54 18.16 0.28 -2.73
C ALA A 54 17.25 -0.80 -2.14
N CYS A 55 16.11 -1.08 -2.79
CA CYS A 55 15.22 -2.17 -2.42
C CYS A 55 15.84 -3.54 -2.66
N ALA A 56 16.54 -3.75 -3.77
CA ALA A 56 17.28 -4.98 -4.01
C ALA A 56 18.29 -5.27 -2.90
N LYS A 57 19.03 -4.24 -2.45
CA LYS A 57 19.97 -4.36 -1.32
C LYS A 57 19.27 -4.68 -0.01
N LEU A 58 18.17 -3.99 0.29
CA LEU A 58 17.39 -4.21 1.51
C LEU A 58 16.85 -5.65 1.57
N PHE A 59 16.29 -6.14 0.47
CA PHE A 59 15.77 -7.51 0.39
C PHE A 59 16.87 -8.56 0.55
N ALA A 60 18.05 -8.33 -0.04
CA ALA A 60 19.19 -9.22 0.11
C ALA A 60 19.72 -9.25 1.55
N GLU A 61 19.85 -8.08 2.18
CA GLU A 61 20.36 -7.92 3.55
C GLU A 61 19.45 -8.60 4.59
N TYR A 62 18.13 -8.43 4.45
CA TYR A 62 17.14 -8.96 5.39
C TYR A 62 16.42 -10.22 4.90
N LYS A 63 16.93 -10.86 3.84
CA LYS A 63 16.42 -12.14 3.29
C LYS A 63 14.92 -12.12 2.98
N VAL A 64 14.42 -11.00 2.47
CA VAL A 64 13.02 -10.90 2.04
C VAL A 64 12.85 -11.74 0.77
N ALA A 65 11.90 -12.69 0.79
CA ALA A 65 11.66 -13.63 -0.31
C ALA A 65 10.90 -12.98 -1.50
N THR A 66 11.39 -11.84 -1.99
CA THR A 66 10.84 -11.11 -3.14
C THR A 66 11.96 -10.48 -3.96
N LYS A 67 11.65 -10.07 -5.19
CA LYS A 67 12.59 -9.39 -6.09
C LYS A 67 12.15 -7.96 -6.35
N SER A 68 13.13 -7.07 -6.50
CA SER A 68 12.84 -5.70 -6.90
C SER A 68 12.38 -5.60 -8.35
N SER A 69 11.48 -4.66 -8.66
CA SER A 69 10.99 -4.39 -10.02
C SER A 69 11.45 -3.02 -10.52
N PHE A 70 11.62 -2.84 -11.84
CA PHE A 70 11.91 -1.53 -12.44
C PHE A 70 10.81 -0.49 -12.21
N THR A 71 9.58 -0.93 -11.97
CA THR A 71 8.42 -0.08 -11.67
C THR A 71 8.17 0.12 -10.18
N GLN A 72 9.06 -0.41 -9.33
CA GLN A 72 8.91 -0.35 -7.89
C GLN A 72 9.05 1.08 -7.37
N ARG A 73 8.14 1.46 -6.47
CA ARG A 73 8.03 2.81 -5.91
C ARG A 73 8.45 2.87 -4.44
N GLY A 74 8.49 1.71 -3.78
CA GLY A 74 8.95 1.57 -2.41
C GLY A 74 9.20 0.10 -2.06
N CYS A 75 9.72 -0.12 -0.87
CA CYS A 75 9.82 -1.43 -0.24
C CYS A 75 9.89 -1.27 1.28
N SER A 76 9.51 -2.33 1.99
CA SER A 76 9.80 -2.50 3.41
C SER A 76 10.56 -3.79 3.70
N ALA A 77 11.27 -3.82 4.82
CA ALA A 77 11.76 -5.05 5.43
C ALA A 77 11.74 -4.95 6.95
N ILE A 78 11.34 -6.03 7.62
CA ILE A 78 11.51 -6.18 9.07
C ILE A 78 13.01 -6.38 9.34
N THR A 79 13.63 -5.44 10.04
CA THR A 79 15.09 -5.41 10.25
C THR A 79 15.53 -5.99 11.59
N ASN A 80 14.62 -6.04 12.55
CA ASN A 80 14.74 -6.80 13.80
C ASN A 80 13.34 -7.07 14.38
N LYS A 81 13.24 -7.60 15.61
CA LYS A 81 11.97 -7.98 16.24
C LYS A 81 10.93 -6.86 16.31
N THR A 82 11.35 -5.60 16.39
CA THR A 82 10.48 -4.44 16.61
C THR A 82 10.81 -3.28 15.68
N SER A 83 11.53 -3.52 14.58
CA SER A 83 11.94 -2.47 13.66
C SER A 83 11.66 -2.84 12.22
N CYS A 84 11.25 -1.85 11.44
CA CYS A 84 11.03 -1.97 10.01
C CYS A 84 11.70 -0.81 9.29
N THR A 85 12.40 -1.12 8.21
CA THR A 85 12.98 -0.12 7.30
C THR A 85 12.07 0.01 6.09
N VAL A 86 11.74 1.24 5.72
CA VAL A 86 10.93 1.57 4.55
C VAL A 86 11.73 2.48 3.62
N ILE A 87 11.76 2.13 2.33
CA ILE A 87 12.28 2.97 1.26
C ILE A 87 11.09 3.44 0.43
N VAL A 88 11.04 4.74 0.13
CA VAL A 88 9.94 5.40 -0.58
C VAL A 88 10.51 6.29 -1.68
N ILE A 89 9.81 6.42 -2.80
CA ILE A 89 10.04 7.52 -3.74
C ILE A 89 9.94 8.89 -3.07
N ASP A 90 10.82 9.81 -3.45
CA ASP A 90 10.83 11.20 -2.96
C ASP A 90 9.83 12.13 -3.69
N LYS A 91 9.37 11.71 -4.88
CA LYS A 91 8.42 12.44 -5.73
C LYS A 91 7.42 11.49 -6.35
N THR A 92 6.23 11.99 -6.69
CA THR A 92 5.19 11.21 -7.37
C THR A 92 5.73 10.56 -8.63
N PHE A 93 5.52 9.25 -8.76
CA PHE A 93 5.94 8.45 -9.92
C PHE A 93 4.89 7.39 -10.23
N GLY A 94 4.45 7.29 -11.48
CA GLY A 94 3.42 6.34 -11.88
C GLY A 94 2.14 6.50 -11.06
N LEU A 95 1.66 7.74 -10.93
CA LEU A 95 0.46 8.17 -10.17
C LEU A 95 0.52 8.01 -8.64
N ALA A 96 1.45 7.25 -8.08
CA ALA A 96 1.55 7.10 -6.63
C ALA A 96 2.35 8.24 -5.99
N THR A 97 1.79 8.85 -4.94
CA THR A 97 2.48 9.86 -4.14
C THR A 97 3.42 9.20 -3.12
N PRO A 98 4.47 9.89 -2.62
CA PRO A 98 5.30 9.37 -1.53
C PRO A 98 4.50 8.96 -0.29
N LYS A 99 3.43 9.70 0.04
CA LYS A 99 2.54 9.38 1.16
C LYS A 99 1.77 8.07 0.94
N ALA A 100 1.22 7.86 -0.26
CA ALA A 100 0.51 6.63 -0.60
C ALA A 100 1.45 5.42 -0.57
N VAL A 101 2.65 5.56 -1.13
CA VAL A 101 3.66 4.51 -1.08
C VAL A 101 4.06 4.22 0.36
N LEU A 102 4.32 5.23 1.19
CA LEU A 102 4.64 5.02 2.61
C LEU A 102 3.53 4.23 3.34
N ARG A 103 2.26 4.58 3.14
CA ARG A 103 1.12 3.84 3.72
C ARG A 103 1.11 2.38 3.26
N HIS A 104 1.33 2.15 1.96
CA HIS A 104 1.47 0.80 1.40
C HIS A 104 2.57 0.00 2.08
N GLU A 105 3.78 0.55 2.17
CA GLU A 105 4.92 -0.13 2.77
C GLU A 105 4.77 -0.33 4.29
N ILE A 106 4.09 0.56 5.00
CA ILE A 106 3.73 0.35 6.42
C ILE A 106 2.80 -0.85 6.57
N GLY A 107 1.88 -1.07 5.64
CA GLY A 107 1.05 -2.28 5.60
C GLY A 107 1.88 -3.56 5.62
N HIS A 108 2.95 -3.61 4.84
CA HIS A 108 3.88 -4.73 4.85
C HIS A 108 4.63 -4.88 6.18
N CYS A 109 5.04 -3.76 6.80
CA CYS A 109 5.60 -3.80 8.17
C CYS A 109 4.60 -4.35 9.20
N ASN A 110 3.30 -4.11 9.00
CA ASN A 110 2.22 -4.64 9.84
C ASN A 110 1.82 -6.09 9.49
N GLY A 111 2.55 -6.76 8.60
CA GLY A 111 2.34 -8.17 8.27
C GLY A 111 1.48 -8.42 7.02
N TRP A 112 1.13 -7.39 6.25
CA TRP A 112 0.51 -7.60 4.94
C TRP A 112 1.50 -8.30 4.00
N SER A 113 1.12 -9.45 3.45
CA SER A 113 2.01 -10.25 2.60
C SER A 113 2.37 -9.53 1.29
N ALA A 114 3.57 -9.80 0.77
CA ALA A 114 4.03 -9.33 -0.55
C ALA A 114 3.25 -9.92 -1.74
N SER A 115 2.39 -10.92 -1.50
CA SER A 115 1.41 -11.41 -2.47
C SER A 115 0.17 -10.51 -2.58
N HIS A 116 0.07 -9.47 -1.74
CA HIS A 116 -1.03 -8.51 -1.67
C HIS A 116 -2.41 -9.21 -1.62
N PRO A 117 -2.68 -10.05 -0.60
CA PRO A 117 -3.99 -10.69 -0.47
C PRO A 117 -5.06 -9.65 -0.10
N ASP A 118 -6.27 -9.91 -0.62
CA ASP A 118 -7.47 -9.07 -0.57
C ASP A 118 -7.31 -7.75 -1.32
#